data_AF-A0A941ETW4-F1
#
_entry.id   AF-A0A941ETW4-F1
#
_cell.length_a   1.000
_cell.length_b   1.000
_cell.length_c   1.000
_cell.angle_alpha   90.00
_cell.angle_beta   90.00
_cell.angle_gamma   90.00
#
_symmetry.space_group_name_H-M   'P 1'
#
loop_
_entity.id
_entity.type
_entity.pdbx_description
1 polymer ?
#
loop_
_entity_poly.entity_id
_entity_poly.type
_entity_poly.pdbx_seq_one_letter_code
_entity_poly.pdbx_strand_id
1 'polypeptide(L)'
;MTNLGLPVPPGFTISTDACRAYLTAGAPPKELDAQVGAYLAALEERMGRKLGDPRDPLLVSVRSGAKFSMPGMMETVLNIGLS
;
A
#
# COMPACT_ATOMS: atom_id res chain seq x y z
N MET A 1 11.88 -11.80 2.49
CA MET A 1 12.24 -11.68 1.06
C MET A 1 13.09 -10.44 0.82
N THR A 2 12.59 -9.22 1.10
CA THR A 2 13.38 -7.98 0.98
C THR A 2 14.67 -7.99 1.81
N ASN A 3 14.61 -8.37 3.09
CA ASN A 3 15.82 -8.48 3.94
C ASN A 3 16.79 -9.59 3.52
N LEU A 4 16.35 -10.51 2.65
CA LEU A 4 17.20 -11.56 2.08
C LEU A 4 17.89 -11.10 0.78
N GLY A 5 17.72 -9.84 0.37
CA GLY A 5 18.32 -9.29 -0.85
C GLY A 5 17.68 -9.76 -2.15
N LEU A 6 16.51 -10.43 -2.10
CA LEU A 6 15.79 -10.82 -3.30
C LEU A 6 15.21 -9.57 -4.00
N PRO A 7 15.13 -9.56 -5.35
CA PRO A 7 14.62 -8.43 -6.12
C PRO A 7 13.11 -8.31 -5.96
N VAL A 8 12.67 -7.77 -4.82
CA VAL A 8 11.27 -7.49 -4.52
C VAL A 8 11.02 -6.00 -4.74
N PRO A 9 10.02 -5.63 -5.57
CA PRO A 9 9.63 -4.23 -5.71
C PRO A 9 9.31 -3.60 -4.34
N PRO A 10 9.75 -2.36 -4.08
CA PRO A 10 9.47 -1.70 -2.81
C PRO A 10 7.97 -1.47 -2.64
N GLY A 11 7.54 -1.40 -1.37
CA GLY A 11 6.18 -1.15 -0.97
C GLY A 11 6.10 -1.01 0.55
N PHE A 12 4.88 -0.85 1.07
CA PHE A 12 4.62 -0.74 2.50
C PHE A 12 3.32 -1.47 2.86
N THR A 13 3.16 -1.76 4.15
CA THR A 13 2.01 -2.52 4.66
C THR A 13 1.27 -1.69 5.70
N ILE A 14 -0.04 -1.57 5.53
CA ILE A 14 -0.93 -1.03 6.56
C ILE A 14 -1.20 -2.15 7.57
N SER A 15 -0.97 -1.87 8.86
CA SER A 15 -1.08 -2.89 9.89
C SER A 15 -2.52 -3.36 10.11
N THR A 16 -2.67 -4.55 10.71
CA THR A 16 -4.00 -5.05 11.10
C THR A 16 -4.66 -4.22 12.20
N ASP A 17 -3.90 -3.41 12.95
CA ASP A 17 -4.45 -2.48 13.95
C ASP A 17 -5.30 -1.39 13.29
N ALA A 18 -4.84 -0.82 12.17
CA ALA A 18 -5.60 0.18 11.43
C ALA A 18 -6.92 -0.40 10.91
N CYS A 19 -6.90 -1.66 10.44
CA CYS A 19 -8.12 -2.37 10.05
C CYS A 19 -9.08 -2.59 11.22
N ARG A 20 -8.58 -3.03 12.39
CA ARG A 20 -9.40 -3.18 13.61
C ARG A 20 -10.02 -1.86 14.05
N ALA A 21 -9.25 -0.78 14.03
CA ALA A 21 -9.73 0.56 14.36
C ALA A 21 -10.84 1.00 13.39
N TYR A 22 -10.65 0.80 12.08
CA TYR A 22 -11.66 1.08 11.06
C TYR A 22 -12.96 0.31 11.30
N LEU A 23 -12.88 -1.00 11.55
CA LEU A 23 -14.05 -1.83 11.82
C LEU A 23 -14.80 -1.44 13.10
N THR A 24 -14.08 -0.89 14.09
CA THR A 24 -14.67 -0.45 15.36
C THR A 24 -15.33 0.92 15.24
N ALA A 25 -14.68 1.87 14.56
CA ALA A 25 -15.13 3.26 14.48
C ALA A 25 -15.99 3.57 13.23
N GLY A 26 -16.01 2.68 12.24
CA GLY A 26 -16.63 2.91 10.93
C GLY A 26 -15.87 3.90 10.04
N ALA A 27 -14.68 4.34 10.47
CA ALA A 27 -13.84 5.32 9.78
C ALA A 27 -12.35 5.03 10.06
N PRO A 28 -11.44 5.38 9.13
CA PRO A 28 -10.02 5.15 9.34
C PRO A 28 -9.48 6.02 10.50
N PRO A 29 -8.42 5.57 11.20
CA PRO A 29 -7.71 6.42 12.15
C PRO A 29 -7.28 7.74 11.51
N LYS A 30 -7.38 8.85 12.24
CA LYS A 30 -7.08 10.19 11.71
C LYS A 30 -5.64 10.32 11.21
N GLU A 31 -4.73 9.57 11.81
CA GLU A 31 -3.31 9.57 11.52
C GLU A 31 -2.96 8.73 10.28
N LEU A 32 -3.88 7.87 9.80
CA LEU A 32 -3.60 6.91 8.73
C LEU A 32 -3.24 7.62 7.43
N ASP A 33 -3.95 8.68 7.06
CA ASP A 33 -3.70 9.42 5.82
C ASP A 33 -2.30 10.04 5.80
N ALA A 34 -1.87 10.64 6.91
CA ALA A 34 -0.55 11.21 7.05
C ALA A 34 0.56 10.15 6.95
N GLN A 35 0.34 8.98 7.57
CA GLN A 35 1.29 7.85 7.50
C GLN A 35 1.38 7.29 6.08
N VAL A 36 0.24 7.04 5.43
CA VAL A 36 0.20 6.55 4.05
C VAL A 36 0.89 7.54 3.11
N GLY A 37 0.64 8.84 3.26
CA GLY A 37 1.32 9.88 2.48
C GLY A 37 2.84 9.87 2.67
N ALA A 38 3.32 9.73 3.90
CA ALA A 38 4.76 9.65 4.19
C ALA A 38 5.42 8.42 3.56
N TYR A 39 4.81 7.24 3.65
CA TYR A 39 5.34 6.01 3.05
C TYR A 39 5.20 5.99 1.52
N LEU A 40 4.17 6.63 0.98
CA LEU A 40 4.04 6.83 -0.46
C LEU A 40 5.16 7.74 -0.99
N ALA A 41 5.43 8.86 -0.34
CA ALA A 41 6.53 9.75 -0.73
C ALA A 41 7.89 9.05 -0.70
N ALA A 42 8.14 8.24 0.33
CA ALA A 42 9.36 7.42 0.40
C ALA A 42 9.43 6.34 -0.70
N LEU A 43 8.28 5.80 -1.12
CA LEU A 43 8.19 4.86 -2.24
C LEU A 43 8.49 5.56 -3.57
N GLU A 44 7.91 6.74 -3.81
CA GLU A 44 8.17 7.56 -4.99
C GLU A 44 9.65 7.92 -5.11
N GLU A 45 10.29 8.32 -4.01
CA GLU A 45 11.72 8.61 -3.96
C GLU A 45 12.57 7.39 -4.35
N ARG A 46 12.27 6.22 -3.78
CA ARG A 46 12.99 4.97 -4.11
C ARG A 46 12.79 4.50 -5.54
N MET A 47 11.62 4.76 -6.11
CA MET A 47 11.28 4.35 -7.48
C MET A 47 11.67 5.39 -8.53
N GLY A 48 11.95 6.63 -8.12
CA GLY A 48 12.21 7.75 -9.03
C GLY A 48 10.99 8.15 -9.88
N ARG A 49 9.78 7.82 -9.43
CA ARG A 49 8.51 8.00 -10.15
C ARG A 49 7.43 8.51 -9.20
N LYS A 50 6.44 9.24 -9.73
CA LYS A 50 5.35 9.81 -8.93
C LYS A 50 4.00 9.21 -9.29
N LEU A 51 3.17 8.99 -8.27
CA LEU A 51 1.81 8.49 -8.46
C LEU A 51 0.99 9.59 -9.16
N GLY A 52 0.37 9.23 -10.29
CA GLY A 52 -0.41 10.18 -11.10
C GLY A 52 0.41 11.13 -12.00
N ASP A 53 1.72 10.91 -12.18
CA ASP A 53 2.48 11.63 -13.23
C ASP A 53 2.02 11.15 -14.63
N PRO A 54 1.51 12.03 -15.51
CA PRO A 54 0.99 11.64 -16.82
C PRO A 54 2.08 11.19 -17.81
N ARG A 55 3.36 11.45 -17.52
CA ARG A 55 4.50 11.13 -18.41
C ARG A 55 5.25 9.89 -17.95
N ASP A 56 5.51 9.77 -16.65
CA ASP A 56 6.20 8.60 -16.08
C ASP A 56 5.57 8.17 -14.74
N PRO A 57 4.39 7.54 -14.77
CA PRO A 57 3.63 7.24 -13.56
C PRO A 57 4.29 6.15 -12.72
N LEU A 58 4.28 6.35 -11.40
CA LEU A 58 4.35 5.25 -10.44
C LEU A 58 2.99 4.55 -10.45
N LEU A 59 2.99 3.24 -10.69
CA LEU A 59 1.82 2.40 -10.55
C LEU A 59 1.99 1.49 -9.34
N VAL A 60 0.93 1.34 -8.56
CA VAL A 60 0.94 0.47 -7.38
C VAL A 60 -0.08 -0.65 -7.51
N SER A 61 0.19 -1.76 -6.83
CA SER A 61 -0.80 -2.81 -6.60
C SER A 61 -1.21 -2.82 -5.13
N VAL A 62 -2.50 -2.93 -4.86
CA VAL A 62 -3.04 -3.06 -3.50
C VAL A 62 -3.51 -4.50 -3.32
N ARG A 63 -3.05 -5.14 -2.25
CA ARG A 63 -3.32 -6.55 -1.95
C ARG A 63 -3.81 -6.68 -0.52
N SER A 64 -4.86 -7.47 -0.32
CA SER A 64 -5.26 -7.86 1.03
C SER A 64 -4.29 -8.88 1.62
N GLY A 65 -4.13 -8.83 2.95
CA GLY A 65 -3.25 -9.73 3.67
C GLY A 65 -3.72 -9.88 5.11
N ALA A 66 -3.77 -11.12 5.59
CA ALA A 66 -4.15 -11.46 6.95
C ALA A 66 -3.12 -12.40 7.57
N LYS A 67 -3.18 -12.55 8.90
CA LYS A 67 -2.30 -13.48 9.64
C LYS A 67 -2.40 -14.91 9.12
N PHE A 68 -3.60 -15.32 8.71
CA PHE A 68 -3.87 -16.62 8.12
C PHE A 68 -4.38 -16.43 6.70
N SER A 69 -4.06 -17.37 5.81
CA SER A 69 -4.61 -17.39 4.46
C SER A 69 -6.12 -17.51 4.53
N MET A 70 -6.81 -16.51 3.99
CA MET A 70 -8.27 -16.48 3.88
C MET A 70 -8.61 -16.46 2.39
N PRO A 71 -8.88 -17.64 1.78
CA PRO A 71 -9.40 -17.71 0.42
C PRO A 71 -10.72 -16.91 0.31
N GLY A 72 -10.83 -16.06 -0.70
CA GLY A 72 -12.01 -15.18 -0.88
C GLY A 72 -11.92 -13.80 -0.22
N MET A 73 -10.78 -13.42 0.35
CA MET A 73 -10.52 -12.02 0.69
C MET A 73 -10.43 -11.12 -0.56
N MET A 74 -10.56 -9.80 -0.32
CA MET A 74 -10.51 -8.74 -1.33
C MET A 74 -9.45 -9.02 -2.42
N GLU A 75 -9.89 -8.92 -3.68
CA GLU A 75 -9.06 -9.14 -4.85
C GLU A 75 -7.87 -8.18 -4.90
N THR A 76 -6.79 -8.63 -5.55
CA THR A 76 -5.65 -7.77 -5.82
C THR A 76 -6.04 -6.75 -6.88
N VAL A 77 -5.90 -5.46 -6.56
CA VAL A 77 -6.09 -4.38 -7.53
C VAL A 77 -4.71 -4.01 -8.08
N LEU A 78 -4.57 -4.04 -9.40
CA LEU A 78 -3.36 -3.69 -10.13
C LEU A 78 -3.50 -2.33 -10.80
N ASN A 79 -2.37 -1.73 -11.18
CA ASN A 79 -2.28 -0.52 -11.99
C ASN A 79 -3.01 0.71 -11.40
N ILE A 80 -3.06 0.81 -10.07
CA ILE A 80 -3.57 2.01 -9.40
C ILE A 80 -2.60 3.16 -9.69
N GLY A 81 -3.16 4.29 -10.13
CA GLY A 81 -2.41 5.46 -10.58
C GLY A 81 -2.50 5.73 -12.08
N LEU A 82 -3.13 4.86 -12.86
CA LEU A 82 -3.53 5.16 -14.23
C LEU A 82 -4.70 6.15 -14.24
N SER A 83 -4.57 7.21 -15.04
CA SER A 83 -5.57 8.25 -15.28
C SER A 83 -5.76 8.48 -16.77
#